data_AF-A0A7Y3LM66-F1
#
_entry.id   AF-A0A7Y3LM66-F1
#
_cell.length_a   1.000
_cell.length_b   1.000
_cell.length_c   1.000
_cell.angle_alpha   90.00
_cell.angle_beta   90.00
_cell.angle_gamma   90.00
#
_symmetry.space_group_name_H-M   'P 1'
#
loop_
_entity.id
_entity.type
_entity.pdbx_description
1 polymer ?
#
loop_
_entity_poly.entity_id
_entity_poly.type
_entity_poly.pdbx_seq_one_letter_code
_entity_poly.pdbx_strand_id
1 'polypeptide(L)'
;MIATVPYLLVELGRGFREALYMFWETLWPLVLGFSLSGAVQAFVSREALEKKLGKHTPAHIARASGFGMVSSSCSYAASAMAKTLFSRGADYVSSMVFMFASTNLVIELGIVLIVLIGWQFAASEFIGGLIMIGIFAVIGPLVFKSKTMDSIRLKLTSTSHDEAASCQVDHSQQEPIKSRANTLAGWSDAASYAMADLTMLKRELLIGYTIAGFLAALVPHHVWSALFLRGHGGYTDIENALIGPFIAVISFVCSIGNIPLAAALWVGGISFGGVVSFIFADLISTPLLLIYRKYYGTKTMLKMLGSFWLVMSLAGLITQYIFKAANLIPTEKSNTVLSASFSWNYTTYLNILFLIMFAGLYYLYRNQHKLGGGGAYALDPVCGMQVETAMAPAKSRYDDEYVYFCSDRCKEKFDKSPNEYLTEGKQMKLFGKKSSGEANQGAEMSGEFIDPVCKMTVSPTDTTPTVDHEGTTYYFCNQSCADSFGSDPNKYLEPTKK
;
A
#
# COMPACT_ATOMS: atom_id res chain seq x y z
N MET A 1 23.56 40.12 17.08
CA MET A 1 23.52 38.64 16.95
C MET A 1 22.73 37.94 18.08
N ILE A 2 22.21 38.65 19.09
CA ILE A 2 21.46 38.05 20.23
C ILE A 2 19.92 38.13 20.06
N ALA A 3 19.42 39.05 19.22
CA ALA A 3 17.97 39.18 18.92
C ALA A 3 17.42 38.12 17.93
N THR A 4 18.30 37.36 17.28
CA THR A 4 17.93 36.37 16.25
C THR A 4 17.60 34.99 16.82
N VAL A 5 18.15 34.62 17.98
CA VAL A 5 17.90 33.32 18.61
C VAL A 5 16.46 33.19 19.15
N PRO A 6 15.89 34.20 19.85
CA PRO A 6 14.50 34.15 20.28
C PRO A 6 13.53 34.10 19.10
N TYR A 7 13.79 34.87 18.04
CA TYR A 7 12.97 34.88 16.83
C TYR A 7 12.99 33.52 16.13
N LEU A 8 14.18 32.92 15.95
CA LEU A 8 14.30 31.59 15.34
C LEU A 8 13.58 30.51 16.16
N LEU A 9 13.70 30.55 17.50
CA LEU A 9 13.01 29.60 18.39
C LEU A 9 11.49 29.75 18.32
N VAL A 10 10.98 30.99 18.23
CA VAL A 10 9.55 31.26 18.07
C VAL A 10 9.04 30.73 16.72
N GLU A 11 9.80 30.96 15.65
CA GLU A 11 9.44 30.48 14.30
C GLU A 11 9.52 28.96 14.17
N LEU A 12 10.53 28.32 14.76
CA LEU A 12 10.62 26.86 14.87
C LEU A 12 9.42 26.31 15.66
N GLY A 13 9.09 26.92 16.80
CA GLY A 13 7.93 26.55 17.61
C GLY A 13 6.62 26.69 16.85
N ARG A 14 6.48 27.75 16.05
CA ARG A 14 5.31 27.96 15.19
C ARG A 14 5.20 26.85 14.13
N GLY A 15 6.28 26.55 13.41
CA GLY A 15 6.28 25.49 12.39
C GLY A 15 5.89 24.12 12.93
N PHE A 16 6.47 23.69 14.06
CA PHE A 16 6.10 22.42 14.70
C PHE A 16 4.66 22.41 15.24
N ARG A 17 4.19 23.54 15.77
CA ARG A 17 2.82 23.66 16.25
C ARG A 17 1.82 23.54 15.10
N GLU A 18 2.05 24.21 13.99
CA GLU A 18 1.21 24.07 12.79
C GLU A 18 1.24 22.63 12.26
N ALA A 19 2.42 21.99 12.22
CA ALA A 19 2.53 20.58 11.84
C ALA A 19 1.68 19.66 12.73
N LEU A 20 1.70 19.88 14.04
CA LEU A 20 0.91 19.11 15.01
C LEU A 20 -0.59 19.37 14.87
N TYR A 21 -1.00 20.60 14.60
CA TYR A 21 -2.41 20.92 14.36
C TYR A 21 -2.92 20.33 13.05
N MET A 22 -2.13 20.36 11.98
CA MET A 22 -2.47 19.69 10.72
C MET A 22 -2.61 18.19 10.93
N PHE A 23 -1.70 17.56 11.68
CA PHE A 23 -1.81 16.15 12.06
C PHE A 23 -3.07 15.88 12.89
N TRP A 24 -3.41 16.75 13.84
CA TRP A 24 -4.61 16.60 14.66
C TRP A 24 -5.89 16.67 13.81
N GLU A 25 -6.01 17.63 12.91
CA GLU A 25 -7.18 17.76 12.02
C GLU A 25 -7.35 16.57 11.06
N THR A 26 -6.25 15.87 10.76
CA THR A 26 -6.20 14.74 9.80
C THR A 26 -6.02 13.38 10.47
N LEU A 27 -6.07 13.29 11.79
CA LEU A 27 -5.84 12.05 12.52
C LEU A 27 -6.97 11.04 12.29
N TRP A 28 -8.23 11.42 12.55
CA TRP A 28 -9.36 10.50 12.38
C TRP A 28 -9.54 9.99 10.94
N PRO A 29 -9.42 10.80 9.86
CA PRO A 29 -9.51 10.29 8.50
C PRO A 29 -8.34 9.40 8.13
N LEU A 30 -7.15 9.65 8.69
CA LEU A 30 -5.97 8.82 8.46
C LEU A 30 -6.16 7.43 9.10
N VAL A 31 -6.71 7.37 10.31
CA VAL A 31 -7.07 6.10 10.94
C VAL A 31 -8.18 5.41 10.14
N LEU A 32 -9.24 6.11 9.74
CA LEU A 32 -10.29 5.55 8.86
C LEU A 32 -9.65 4.92 7.61
N GLY A 33 -8.79 5.68 6.93
CA GLY A 33 -8.11 5.30 5.70
C GLY A 33 -7.31 4.02 5.80
N PHE A 34 -6.44 3.93 6.80
CA PHE A 34 -5.66 2.71 7.03
C PHE A 34 -6.55 1.54 7.42
N SER A 35 -7.64 1.79 8.16
CA SER A 35 -8.58 0.74 8.59
C SER A 35 -9.36 0.17 7.41
N LEU A 36 -9.85 1.02 6.51
CA LEU A 36 -10.56 0.58 5.31
C LEU A 36 -9.61 -0.12 4.34
N SER A 37 -8.42 0.45 4.10
CA SER A 37 -7.36 -0.19 3.30
C SER A 37 -7.08 -1.60 3.81
N GLY A 38 -6.89 -1.75 5.13
CA GLY A 38 -6.65 -3.06 5.75
C GLY A 38 -7.83 -4.03 5.61
N ALA A 39 -9.06 -3.55 5.78
CA ALA A 39 -10.27 -4.35 5.61
C ALA A 39 -10.44 -4.82 4.16
N VAL A 40 -10.27 -3.93 3.19
CA VAL A 40 -10.32 -4.28 1.76
C VAL A 40 -9.24 -5.32 1.45
N GLN A 41 -8.00 -5.12 1.89
CA GLN A 41 -6.91 -6.04 1.62
C GLN A 41 -7.13 -7.44 2.24
N ALA A 42 -7.77 -7.53 3.41
CA ALA A 42 -8.09 -8.80 4.06
C ALA A 42 -9.31 -9.52 3.47
N PHE A 43 -10.30 -8.78 2.98
CA PHE A 43 -11.59 -9.34 2.57
C PHE A 43 -11.80 -9.42 1.06
N VAL A 44 -11.01 -8.72 0.24
CA VAL A 44 -11.10 -8.78 -1.23
C VAL A 44 -10.09 -9.78 -1.78
N SER A 45 -10.58 -10.84 -2.45
CA SER A 45 -9.71 -11.85 -3.07
C SER A 45 -9.01 -11.30 -4.32
N ARG A 46 -7.68 -11.37 -4.32
CA ARG A 46 -6.81 -10.86 -5.40
C ARG A 46 -7.03 -11.60 -6.73
N GLU A 47 -7.41 -12.87 -6.67
CA GLU A 47 -7.78 -13.70 -7.83
C GLU A 47 -9.00 -13.17 -8.60
N ALA A 48 -9.96 -12.53 -7.91
CA ALA A 48 -11.13 -11.94 -8.54
C ALA A 48 -10.79 -10.66 -9.34
N LEU A 49 -9.77 -9.91 -8.91
CA LEU A 49 -9.22 -8.77 -9.65
C LEU A 49 -8.48 -9.25 -10.90
N GLU A 50 -7.61 -10.25 -10.76
CA GLU A 50 -6.73 -10.74 -11.83
C GLU A 50 -7.51 -11.35 -13.00
N LYS A 51 -8.56 -12.14 -12.71
CA LYS A 51 -9.35 -12.82 -13.75
C LYS A 51 -10.25 -11.87 -14.57
N LYS A 52 -10.45 -10.62 -14.12
CA LYS A 52 -11.42 -9.67 -14.71
C LYS A 52 -10.81 -8.43 -15.37
N LEU A 53 -9.52 -8.15 -15.15
CA LEU A 53 -8.89 -6.89 -15.60
C LEU A 53 -8.31 -6.91 -17.02
N GLY A 54 -8.12 -8.10 -17.61
CA GLY A 54 -8.06 -8.35 -19.06
C GLY A 54 -7.47 -7.25 -19.98
N LYS A 55 -8.12 -7.04 -21.13
CA LYS A 55 -7.65 -6.21 -22.27
C LYS A 55 -7.99 -4.72 -22.09
N HIS A 56 -7.35 -3.83 -22.84
CA HIS A 56 -7.63 -2.37 -22.90
C HIS A 56 -8.96 -2.01 -23.65
N THR A 57 -10.10 -2.59 -23.24
CA THR A 57 -11.41 -2.19 -23.78
C THR A 57 -12.18 -1.31 -22.78
N PRO A 58 -13.16 -0.49 -23.22
CA PRO A 58 -13.91 0.39 -22.32
C PRO A 58 -14.54 -0.33 -21.11
N ALA A 59 -14.99 -1.58 -21.31
CA ALA A 59 -15.54 -2.41 -20.23
C ALA A 59 -14.49 -2.78 -19.16
N HIS A 60 -13.24 -3.02 -19.56
CA HIS A 60 -12.16 -3.32 -18.61
C HIS A 60 -11.67 -2.06 -17.91
N ILE A 61 -11.64 -0.92 -18.60
CA ILE A 61 -11.35 0.38 -17.98
C ILE A 61 -12.39 0.69 -16.91
N ALA A 62 -13.68 0.54 -17.21
CA ALA A 62 -14.75 0.73 -16.23
C ALA A 62 -14.62 -0.21 -15.02
N ARG A 63 -14.29 -1.50 -15.25
CA ARG A 63 -14.01 -2.45 -14.17
C ARG A 63 -12.77 -2.06 -13.36
N ALA A 64 -11.70 -1.63 -14.01
CA ALA A 64 -10.48 -1.16 -13.36
C ALA A 64 -10.75 0.06 -12.49
N SER A 65 -11.55 1.01 -12.96
CA SER A 65 -11.98 2.15 -12.18
C SER A 65 -12.82 1.73 -10.98
N GLY A 66 -13.80 0.84 -11.18
CA GLY A 66 -14.64 0.35 -10.09
C GLY A 66 -13.86 -0.42 -9.03
N PHE A 67 -12.98 -1.35 -9.44
CA PHE A 67 -12.13 -2.09 -8.51
C PHE A 67 -11.12 -1.18 -7.81
N GLY A 68 -10.55 -0.21 -8.52
CA GLY A 68 -9.64 0.77 -7.93
C GLY A 68 -10.34 1.59 -6.85
N MET A 69 -11.50 2.18 -7.18
CA MET A 69 -12.34 2.93 -6.25
C MET A 69 -12.66 2.12 -4.98
N VAL A 70 -13.06 0.86 -5.13
CA VAL A 70 -13.36 -0.03 -3.99
C VAL A 70 -12.09 -0.38 -3.21
N SER A 71 -10.94 -0.49 -3.89
CA SER A 71 -9.66 -0.86 -3.26
C SER A 71 -9.19 0.17 -2.22
N SER A 72 -9.58 1.44 -2.35
CA SER A 72 -9.28 2.54 -1.41
C SER A 72 -7.85 2.49 -0.85
N SER A 73 -6.87 2.25 -1.74
CA SER A 73 -5.49 1.99 -1.34
C SER A 73 -4.67 3.26 -1.40
N CYS A 74 -3.75 3.46 -0.45
CA CYS A 74 -2.79 4.56 -0.52
C CYS A 74 -1.96 4.51 -1.82
N SER A 75 -1.39 5.63 -2.25
CA SER A 75 -0.67 5.76 -3.52
C SER A 75 0.46 4.72 -3.70
N TYR A 76 1.08 4.27 -2.59
CA TYR A 76 2.07 3.20 -2.59
C TYR A 76 1.47 1.81 -2.78
N ALA A 77 0.46 1.46 -1.98
CA ALA A 77 -0.24 0.19 -2.10
C ALA A 77 -0.88 0.05 -3.49
N ALA A 78 -1.52 1.12 -3.98
CA ALA A 78 -2.08 1.20 -5.33
C ALA A 78 -0.99 0.96 -6.40
N SER A 79 0.20 1.54 -6.26
CA SER A 79 1.30 1.32 -7.20
C SER A 79 1.83 -0.11 -7.20
N ALA A 80 1.93 -0.74 -6.03
CA ALA A 80 2.37 -2.12 -5.88
C ALA A 80 1.34 -3.08 -6.48
N MET A 81 0.05 -2.88 -6.19
CA MET A 81 -1.05 -3.65 -6.77
C MET A 81 -1.11 -3.50 -8.29
N ALA A 82 -0.95 -2.27 -8.80
CA ALA A 82 -0.92 -2.02 -10.24
C ALA A 82 0.24 -2.74 -10.93
N LYS A 83 1.44 -2.77 -10.32
CA LYS A 83 2.59 -3.55 -10.80
C LYS A 83 2.25 -5.05 -10.83
N THR A 84 1.69 -5.60 -9.76
CA THR A 84 1.33 -7.02 -9.66
C THR A 84 0.28 -7.41 -10.70
N LEU A 85 -0.76 -6.58 -10.87
CA LEU A 85 -1.76 -6.78 -11.93
C LEU A 85 -1.11 -6.84 -13.31
N PHE A 86 -0.19 -5.90 -13.58
CA PHE A 86 0.51 -5.84 -14.85
C PHE A 86 1.43 -7.05 -15.10
N SER A 87 2.19 -7.48 -14.07
CA SER A 87 3.09 -8.63 -14.17
C SER A 87 2.33 -9.96 -14.33
N ARG A 88 1.11 -10.05 -13.79
CA ARG A 88 0.20 -11.19 -13.95
C ARG A 88 -0.65 -11.16 -15.22
N GLY A 89 -0.34 -10.25 -16.16
CA GLY A 89 -0.91 -10.26 -17.50
C GLY A 89 -2.06 -9.29 -17.74
N ALA A 90 -2.44 -8.46 -16.77
CA ALA A 90 -3.33 -7.33 -17.05
C ALA A 90 -2.64 -6.34 -18.00
N ASP A 91 -3.45 -5.64 -18.78
CA ASP A 91 -2.94 -4.55 -19.60
C ASP A 91 -2.34 -3.41 -18.76
N TYR A 92 -1.26 -2.79 -19.25
CA TYR A 92 -0.59 -1.69 -18.56
C TYR A 92 -1.53 -0.49 -18.33
N VAL A 93 -2.32 -0.10 -19.32
CA VAL A 93 -3.24 1.04 -19.20
C VAL A 93 -4.33 0.71 -18.19
N SER A 94 -4.92 -0.48 -18.26
CA SER A 94 -5.90 -0.94 -17.26
C SER A 94 -5.32 -0.95 -15.83
N SER A 95 -4.08 -1.40 -15.65
CA SER A 95 -3.38 -1.37 -14.35
C SER A 95 -3.15 0.05 -13.83
N MET A 96 -2.79 1.00 -14.70
CA MET A 96 -2.62 2.40 -14.31
C MET A 96 -3.97 3.09 -14.05
N VAL A 97 -5.03 2.74 -14.78
CA VAL A 97 -6.40 3.20 -14.50
C VAL A 97 -6.87 2.71 -13.13
N PHE A 98 -6.61 1.44 -12.80
CA PHE A 98 -6.86 0.91 -11.46
C PHE A 98 -6.12 1.74 -10.41
N MET A 99 -4.84 2.06 -10.63
CA MET A 99 -4.04 2.89 -9.73
C MET A 99 -4.64 4.29 -9.55
N PHE A 100 -5.05 4.95 -10.65
CA PHE A 100 -5.67 6.28 -10.61
C PHE A 100 -6.97 6.28 -9.81
N ALA A 101 -7.85 5.32 -10.09
CA ALA A 101 -9.11 5.20 -9.37
C ALA A 101 -8.91 4.85 -7.90
N SER A 102 -7.90 4.04 -7.59
CA SER A 102 -7.58 3.65 -6.22
C SER A 102 -7.05 4.79 -5.35
N THR A 103 -6.64 5.92 -5.92
CA THR A 103 -6.19 7.07 -5.14
C THR A 103 -7.10 8.28 -5.27
N ASN A 104 -7.68 8.52 -6.44
CA ASN A 104 -8.42 9.75 -6.77
C ASN A 104 -9.95 9.59 -6.77
N LEU A 105 -10.47 8.36 -6.72
CA LEU A 105 -11.92 8.11 -6.64
C LEU A 105 -12.34 7.54 -5.28
N VAL A 106 -11.47 7.65 -4.29
CA VAL A 106 -11.69 7.07 -2.96
C VAL A 106 -12.67 7.93 -2.16
N ILE A 107 -13.66 7.28 -1.55
CA ILE A 107 -14.69 7.94 -0.75
C ILE A 107 -14.08 8.70 0.43
N GLU A 108 -13.04 8.14 1.04
CA GLU A 108 -12.34 8.71 2.19
C GLU A 108 -11.73 10.08 1.89
N LEU A 109 -11.05 10.20 0.74
CA LEU A 109 -10.50 11.48 0.29
C LEU A 109 -11.63 12.50 0.07
N GLY A 110 -12.75 12.07 -0.51
CA GLY A 110 -13.95 12.88 -0.67
C GLY A 110 -14.49 13.42 0.66
N ILE A 111 -14.55 12.58 1.71
CA ILE A 111 -14.96 13.01 3.05
C ILE A 111 -13.98 14.05 3.62
N VAL A 112 -12.67 13.81 3.50
CA VAL A 112 -11.64 14.76 3.96
C VAL A 112 -11.77 16.11 3.26
N LEU A 113 -12.00 16.10 1.94
CA LEU A 113 -12.21 17.30 1.14
C LEU A 113 -13.46 18.09 1.59
N ILE A 114 -14.59 17.41 1.80
CA ILE A 114 -15.84 18.03 2.30
C ILE A 114 -15.56 18.78 3.61
N VAL A 115 -14.81 18.13 4.51
CA VAL A 115 -14.54 18.62 5.86
C VAL A 115 -13.56 19.80 5.85
N LEU A 116 -12.49 19.73 5.05
CA LEU A 116 -11.40 20.71 5.12
C LEU A 116 -11.57 21.92 4.20
N ILE A 117 -12.00 21.69 2.95
CA ILE A 117 -12.03 22.75 1.93
C ILE A 117 -13.40 22.90 1.25
N GLY A 118 -14.35 22.03 1.58
CA GLY A 118 -15.74 22.13 1.17
C GLY A 118 -16.15 21.05 0.15
N TRP A 119 -17.47 20.85 0.06
CA TRP A 119 -18.05 19.81 -0.78
C TRP A 119 -17.79 20.01 -2.28
N GLN A 120 -17.56 21.26 -2.73
CA GLN A 120 -17.28 21.56 -4.14
C GLN A 120 -15.96 20.92 -4.58
N PHE A 121 -14.94 20.93 -3.72
CA PHE A 121 -13.68 20.26 -4.01
C PHE A 121 -13.84 18.74 -4.02
N ALA A 122 -14.63 18.18 -3.11
CA ALA A 122 -14.95 16.76 -3.14
C ALA A 122 -15.70 16.36 -4.42
N ALA A 123 -16.70 17.14 -4.84
CA ALA A 123 -17.40 16.90 -6.10
C ALA A 123 -16.43 17.01 -7.31
N SER A 124 -15.52 17.99 -7.28
CA SER A 124 -14.53 18.18 -8.34
C SER A 124 -13.50 17.04 -8.39
N GLU A 125 -13.19 16.43 -7.26
CA GLU A 125 -12.31 15.26 -7.16
C GLU A 125 -12.92 14.07 -7.91
N PHE A 126 -14.18 13.73 -7.63
CA PHE A 126 -14.85 12.61 -8.31
C PHE A 126 -15.05 12.88 -9.81
N ILE A 127 -15.50 14.08 -10.18
CA ILE A 127 -15.73 14.45 -11.58
C ILE A 127 -14.41 14.50 -12.34
N GLY A 128 -13.40 15.18 -11.79
CA GLY A 128 -12.10 15.31 -12.39
C GLY A 128 -11.33 13.99 -12.43
N GLY A 129 -11.47 13.12 -11.43
CA GLY A 129 -10.92 11.77 -11.43
C GLY A 129 -11.48 10.90 -12.56
N LEU A 130 -12.79 10.99 -12.84
CA LEU A 130 -13.40 10.32 -13.99
C LEU A 130 -12.90 10.89 -15.32
N ILE A 131 -12.78 12.22 -15.42
CA ILE A 131 -12.21 12.90 -16.60
C ILE A 131 -10.75 12.46 -16.80
N MET A 132 -9.96 12.42 -15.74
CA MET A 132 -8.56 12.01 -15.73
C MET A 132 -8.40 10.59 -16.28
N ILE A 133 -9.24 9.66 -15.82
CA ILE A 133 -9.28 8.28 -16.33
C ILE A 133 -9.64 8.25 -17.82
N GLY A 134 -10.63 9.04 -18.24
CA GLY A 134 -11.03 9.15 -19.64
C GLY A 134 -9.90 9.67 -20.54
N ILE A 135 -9.20 10.73 -20.12
CA ILE A 135 -8.06 11.28 -20.85
C ILE A 135 -6.91 10.26 -20.91
N PHE A 136 -6.60 9.62 -19.78
CA PHE A 136 -5.54 8.61 -19.74
C PHE A 136 -5.86 7.38 -20.58
N ALA A 137 -7.13 6.96 -20.65
CA ALA A 137 -7.57 5.87 -21.53
C ALA A 137 -7.25 6.14 -23.01
N VAL A 138 -7.23 7.42 -23.41
CA VAL A 138 -6.89 7.84 -24.78
C VAL A 138 -5.37 8.03 -24.96
N ILE A 139 -4.71 8.71 -24.01
CA ILE A 139 -3.27 9.04 -24.11
C ILE A 139 -2.38 7.82 -23.82
N GLY A 140 -2.78 6.97 -22.87
CA GLY A 140 -2.00 5.82 -22.39
C GLY A 140 -1.55 4.90 -23.51
N PRO A 141 -2.44 4.40 -24.39
CA PRO A 141 -2.07 3.54 -25.52
C PRO A 141 -1.08 4.19 -26.51
N LEU A 142 -1.10 5.52 -26.63
CA LEU A 142 -0.19 6.26 -27.52
C LEU A 142 1.23 6.35 -26.93
N VAL A 143 1.33 6.56 -25.62
CA VAL A 143 2.61 6.74 -24.91
C VAL A 143 3.27 5.39 -24.59
N PHE A 144 2.47 4.40 -24.20
CA PHE A 144 2.89 3.08 -23.72
C PHE A 144 2.64 1.99 -24.77
N LYS A 145 3.45 2.01 -25.83
CA LYS A 145 3.37 1.02 -26.92
C LYS A 145 3.48 -0.43 -26.40
N SER A 146 2.57 -1.31 -26.84
CA SER A 146 2.48 -2.72 -26.42
C SER A 146 3.83 -3.42 -26.43
N LYS A 147 4.58 -3.37 -27.55
CA LYS A 147 5.89 -4.05 -27.67
C LYS A 147 6.88 -3.71 -26.55
N THR A 148 6.93 -2.44 -26.13
CA THR A 148 7.80 -2.03 -25.02
C THR A 148 7.26 -2.55 -23.69
N MET A 149 5.94 -2.44 -23.47
CA MET A 149 5.31 -2.92 -22.24
C MET A 149 5.42 -4.44 -22.11
N ASP A 150 5.28 -5.20 -23.19
CA ASP A 150 5.43 -6.65 -23.19
C ASP A 150 6.85 -7.06 -22.79
N SER A 151 7.88 -6.34 -23.24
CA SER A 151 9.27 -6.58 -22.80
C SER A 151 9.49 -6.28 -21.31
N ILE A 152 8.80 -5.28 -20.76
CA ILE A 152 8.88 -4.94 -19.34
C ILE A 152 8.10 -5.96 -18.52
N ARG A 153 6.91 -6.37 -18.99
CA ARG A 153 6.13 -7.45 -18.40
C ARG A 153 6.97 -8.70 -18.33
N LEU A 154 7.57 -9.14 -19.44
CA LEU A 154 8.45 -10.31 -19.46
C LEU A 154 9.60 -10.21 -18.47
N LYS A 155 10.21 -9.03 -18.27
CA LYS A 155 11.24 -8.85 -17.23
C LYS A 155 10.68 -8.99 -15.83
N LEU A 156 9.53 -8.37 -15.57
CA LEU A 156 8.83 -8.52 -14.30
C LEU A 156 8.40 -9.97 -14.05
N THR A 157 8.04 -10.70 -15.12
CA THR A 157 7.61 -12.10 -15.06
C THR A 157 8.77 -13.09 -15.06
N SER A 158 9.93 -12.74 -15.64
CA SER A 158 11.12 -13.60 -15.65
C SER A 158 11.85 -13.55 -14.32
N THR A 159 11.88 -12.36 -13.71
CA THR A 159 12.13 -12.24 -12.27
C THR A 159 11.17 -13.15 -11.51
N SER A 160 9.90 -13.23 -11.96
CA SER A 160 8.91 -14.18 -11.44
C SER A 160 8.88 -15.62 -11.96
N HIS A 161 9.84 -16.07 -12.78
CA HIS A 161 9.87 -17.47 -13.25
C HIS A 161 10.93 -18.31 -12.54
N ASP A 162 11.98 -17.70 -11.99
CA ASP A 162 12.70 -18.29 -10.85
C ASP A 162 11.77 -18.36 -9.60
N GLU A 163 10.70 -17.56 -9.57
CA GLU A 163 9.64 -17.58 -8.55
C GLU A 163 8.58 -18.71 -8.74
N ALA A 164 8.52 -19.42 -9.87
CA ALA A 164 7.43 -20.38 -10.16
C ALA A 164 7.76 -21.87 -9.94
N ALA A 165 9.05 -22.24 -9.85
CA ALA A 165 9.44 -23.65 -9.67
C ALA A 165 9.29 -24.17 -8.22
N SER A 166 8.87 -23.32 -7.27
CA SER A 166 8.71 -23.70 -5.85
C SER A 166 7.29 -23.59 -5.30
N CYS A 167 6.30 -23.31 -6.16
CA CYS A 167 4.91 -23.10 -5.73
C CYS A 167 3.97 -24.14 -6.35
N GLN A 168 4.05 -25.38 -5.85
CA GLN A 168 2.86 -26.24 -5.77
C GLN A 168 2.49 -26.33 -4.29
N VAL A 169 1.66 -25.39 -3.84
CA VAL A 169 0.90 -25.53 -2.60
C VAL A 169 -0.56 -25.59 -3.01
N ASP A 170 -1.23 -26.65 -2.57
CA ASP A 170 -2.63 -26.95 -2.85
C ASP A 170 -3.54 -25.82 -2.34
N HIS A 171 -4.27 -25.17 -3.25
CA HIS A 171 -5.15 -24.02 -2.97
C HIS A 171 -6.53 -24.43 -2.41
N SER A 172 -6.61 -25.56 -1.71
CA SER A 172 -7.88 -26.25 -1.51
C SER A 172 -8.83 -25.64 -0.45
N GLN A 173 -8.48 -24.58 0.28
CA GLN A 173 -9.42 -23.94 1.23
C GLN A 173 -9.25 -22.42 1.38
N GLN A 174 -9.60 -21.64 0.35
CA GLN A 174 -9.99 -20.24 0.59
C GLN A 174 -11.48 -20.19 0.96
N GLU A 175 -11.76 -19.90 2.23
CA GLU A 175 -13.11 -19.68 2.70
C GLU A 175 -13.77 -18.42 2.09
N PRO A 176 -15.09 -18.44 1.84
CA PRO A 176 -15.81 -17.32 1.21
C PRO A 176 -15.72 -16.02 2.04
N ILE A 177 -15.71 -14.86 1.36
CA ILE A 177 -15.60 -13.50 1.94
C ILE A 177 -16.49 -13.30 3.19
N LYS A 178 -17.71 -13.85 3.18
CA LYS A 178 -18.67 -13.75 4.29
C LYS A 178 -18.28 -14.52 5.54
N SER A 179 -17.60 -15.67 5.43
CA SER A 179 -17.14 -16.40 6.61
C SER A 179 -15.89 -15.77 7.19
N ARG A 180 -15.00 -15.21 6.35
CA ARG A 180 -13.82 -14.44 6.81
C ARG A 180 -14.16 -13.11 7.49
N ALA A 181 -15.15 -12.37 6.99
CA ALA A 181 -15.57 -11.11 7.62
C ALA A 181 -16.24 -11.31 9.00
N ASN A 182 -16.70 -12.52 9.30
CA ASN A 182 -17.34 -12.87 10.56
C ASN A 182 -16.37 -13.49 11.58
N THR A 183 -15.10 -13.69 11.24
CA THR A 183 -14.11 -14.28 12.15
C THR A 183 -13.16 -13.23 12.72
N LEU A 184 -12.76 -13.44 13.98
CA LEU A 184 -11.74 -12.60 14.63
C LEU A 184 -10.37 -12.72 13.93
N ALA A 185 -10.09 -13.87 13.30
CA ALA A 185 -8.90 -14.08 12.49
C ALA A 185 -8.86 -13.11 11.29
N GLY A 186 -9.97 -12.99 10.53
CA GLY A 186 -10.04 -12.08 9.38
C GLY A 186 -9.89 -10.60 9.76
N TRP A 187 -10.47 -10.18 10.89
CA TRP A 187 -10.27 -8.82 11.41
C TRP A 187 -8.87 -8.57 11.98
N SER A 188 -8.22 -9.61 12.50
CA SER A 188 -6.82 -9.54 12.91
C SER A 188 -5.88 -9.40 11.71
N ASP A 189 -6.17 -10.10 10.60
CA ASP A 189 -5.46 -9.92 9.33
C ASP A 189 -5.67 -8.48 8.79
N ALA A 190 -6.92 -7.99 8.79
CA ALA A 190 -7.25 -6.61 8.40
C ALA A 190 -6.48 -5.56 9.23
N ALA A 191 -6.46 -5.73 10.56
CA ALA A 191 -5.71 -4.86 11.45
C ALA A 191 -4.21 -4.92 11.18
N SER A 192 -3.68 -6.09 10.82
CA SER A 192 -2.27 -6.26 10.47
C SER A 192 -1.89 -5.51 9.21
N TYR A 193 -2.75 -5.50 8.18
CA TYR A 193 -2.57 -4.65 7.00
C TYR A 193 -2.60 -3.16 7.32
N ALA A 194 -3.60 -2.72 8.10
CA ALA A 194 -3.71 -1.32 8.51
C ALA A 194 -2.44 -0.86 9.24
N MET A 195 -1.92 -1.70 10.14
CA MET A 195 -0.68 -1.43 10.88
C MET A 195 0.55 -1.47 9.98
N ALA A 196 0.62 -2.38 9.00
CA ALA A 196 1.70 -2.42 8.03
C ALA A 196 1.77 -1.13 7.20
N ASP A 197 0.64 -0.71 6.61
CA ASP A 197 0.52 0.53 5.83
C ASP A 197 0.95 1.75 6.67
N LEU A 198 0.50 1.85 7.92
CA LEU A 198 0.91 2.91 8.83
C LEU A 198 2.41 2.86 9.12
N THR A 199 2.98 1.68 9.40
CA THR A 199 4.40 1.55 9.73
C THR A 199 5.31 1.86 8.56
N MET A 200 4.86 1.58 7.34
CA MET A 200 5.54 1.95 6.11
C MET A 200 5.55 3.48 5.94
N LEU A 201 4.40 4.13 6.11
CA LEU A 201 4.23 5.55 5.79
C LEU A 201 4.61 6.51 6.92
N LYS A 202 4.79 6.04 8.17
CA LYS A 202 5.03 6.90 9.34
C LYS A 202 6.18 7.91 9.14
N ARG A 203 7.26 7.53 8.43
CA ARG A 203 8.40 8.41 8.20
C ARG A 203 8.05 9.53 7.22
N GLU A 204 7.31 9.20 6.17
CA GLU A 204 6.88 10.14 5.15
C GLU A 204 5.79 11.06 5.67
N LEU A 205 4.84 10.54 6.45
CA LEU A 205 3.84 11.35 7.14
C LEU A 205 4.50 12.34 8.10
N LEU A 206 5.47 11.88 8.91
CA LEU A 206 6.20 12.75 9.83
C LEU A 206 6.95 13.86 9.08
N ILE A 207 7.68 13.51 8.01
CA ILE A 207 8.41 14.48 7.18
C ILE A 207 7.42 15.45 6.50
N GLY A 208 6.34 14.93 5.92
CA GLY A 208 5.32 15.68 5.19
C GLY A 208 4.60 16.69 6.08
N TYR A 209 4.07 16.27 7.23
CA TYR A 209 3.45 17.20 8.18
C TYR A 209 4.44 18.24 8.71
N THR A 210 5.69 17.83 8.96
CA THR A 210 6.74 18.76 9.40
C THR A 210 6.99 19.82 8.32
N ILE A 211 7.30 19.41 7.09
CA ILE A 211 7.54 20.33 5.97
C ILE A 211 6.30 21.22 5.74
N ALA A 212 5.10 20.65 5.75
CA ALA A 212 3.86 21.40 5.54
C ALA A 212 3.62 22.45 6.64
N GLY A 213 3.83 22.11 7.92
CA GLY A 213 3.73 23.05 9.03
C GLY A 213 4.77 24.15 8.95
N PHE A 214 6.01 23.83 8.56
CA PHE A 214 7.05 24.83 8.32
C PHE A 214 6.76 25.71 7.11
N LEU A 215 6.22 25.17 6.02
CA LEU A 215 5.80 25.96 4.87
C LEU A 215 4.64 26.89 5.23
N ALA A 216 3.64 26.39 5.96
CA ALA A 216 2.50 27.17 6.40
C ALA A 216 2.91 28.29 7.38
N ALA A 217 3.85 28.02 8.29
CA ALA A 217 4.36 29.01 9.22
C ALA A 217 5.29 30.03 8.54
N LEU A 218 6.30 29.56 7.82
CA LEU A 218 7.41 30.39 7.35
C LEU A 218 7.17 31.06 6.01
N VAL A 219 6.37 30.49 5.10
CA VAL A 219 6.19 31.02 3.75
C VAL A 219 5.03 32.01 3.74
N PRO A 220 5.30 33.33 3.60
CA PRO A 220 4.24 34.33 3.60
C PRO A 220 3.34 34.17 2.37
N HIS A 221 2.06 34.54 2.51
CA HIS A 221 1.08 34.48 1.40
C HIS A 221 1.51 35.23 0.14
N HIS A 222 2.37 36.26 0.26
CA HIS A 222 2.85 37.00 -0.90
C HIS A 222 3.85 36.20 -1.76
N VAL A 223 4.61 35.26 -1.17
CA VAL A 223 5.55 34.40 -1.91
C VAL A 223 4.77 33.46 -2.83
N TRP A 224 3.70 32.86 -2.30
CA TRP A 224 2.76 32.10 -3.13
C TRP A 224 2.17 32.98 -4.23
N SER A 225 1.73 34.20 -3.91
CA SER A 225 1.17 35.11 -4.91
C SER A 225 2.14 35.55 -6.02
N ALA A 226 3.46 35.54 -5.74
CA ALA A 226 4.48 35.89 -6.71
C ALA A 226 4.87 34.69 -7.61
N LEU A 227 4.64 33.47 -7.14
CA LEU A 227 4.94 32.24 -7.87
C LEU A 227 3.85 31.86 -8.88
N PHE A 228 2.65 32.42 -8.75
CA PHE A 228 1.52 32.20 -9.66
C PHE A 228 1.08 33.51 -10.32
N LEU A 229 1.08 33.59 -11.67
CA LEU A 229 0.58 34.80 -12.33
C LEU A 229 -0.90 35.04 -12.01
N ARG A 230 -1.24 36.25 -11.56
CA ARG A 230 -2.63 36.64 -11.25
C ARG A 230 -3.19 37.58 -12.32
N GLY A 231 -4.47 37.40 -12.65
CA GLY A 231 -5.24 38.40 -13.40
C GLY A 231 -5.10 38.35 -14.92
N HIS A 232 -4.63 37.25 -15.51
CA HIS A 232 -4.52 37.10 -16.97
C HIS A 232 -5.60 36.18 -17.55
N GLY A 233 -6.72 36.01 -16.84
CA GLY A 233 -7.84 35.18 -17.29
C GLY A 233 -7.41 33.73 -17.52
N GLY A 234 -7.68 33.19 -18.73
CA GLY A 234 -7.39 31.79 -19.07
C GLY A 234 -5.92 31.40 -19.05
N TYR A 235 -4.99 32.36 -19.24
CA TYR A 235 -3.55 32.05 -19.15
C TYR A 235 -3.11 31.70 -17.73
N THR A 236 -3.64 32.42 -16.73
CA THR A 236 -3.46 32.12 -15.31
C THR A 236 -4.00 30.72 -14.97
N ASP A 237 -5.14 30.33 -15.56
CA ASP A 237 -5.75 29.02 -15.32
C ASP A 237 -4.86 27.87 -15.83
N ILE A 238 -4.30 28.03 -17.04
CA ILE A 238 -3.41 27.03 -17.66
C ILE A 238 -2.11 26.90 -16.88
N GLU A 239 -1.48 28.02 -16.55
CA GLU A 239 -0.24 28.02 -15.77
C GLU A 239 -0.45 27.35 -14.42
N ASN A 240 -1.49 27.73 -13.68
CA ASN A 240 -1.78 27.16 -12.37
C ASN A 240 -2.07 25.66 -12.45
N ALA A 241 -2.79 25.20 -13.48
CA ALA A 241 -3.04 23.78 -13.72
C ALA A 241 -1.75 23.00 -13.99
N LEU A 242 -0.76 23.61 -14.63
CA LEU A 242 0.55 23.00 -14.89
C LEU A 242 1.49 23.06 -13.68
N ILE A 243 1.47 24.13 -12.89
CA ILE A 243 2.32 24.30 -11.70
C ILE A 243 1.82 23.45 -10.53
N GLY A 244 0.51 23.23 -10.40
CA GLY A 244 -0.07 22.39 -9.34
C GLY A 244 0.64 21.03 -9.22
N PRO A 245 0.70 20.22 -10.30
CA PRO A 245 1.42 18.95 -10.28
C PRO A 245 2.91 19.07 -9.94
N PHE A 246 3.59 20.12 -10.39
CA PHE A 246 4.99 20.37 -10.03
C PHE A 246 5.18 20.50 -8.51
N ILE A 247 4.26 21.18 -7.83
CA ILE A 247 4.31 21.34 -6.37
C ILE A 247 4.12 19.98 -5.67
N ALA A 248 3.26 19.10 -6.20
CA ALA A 248 3.08 17.76 -5.66
C ALA A 248 4.35 16.89 -5.81
N VAL A 249 5.12 17.07 -6.89
CA VAL A 249 6.41 16.37 -7.07
C VAL A 249 7.39 16.71 -5.94
N ILE A 250 7.44 17.99 -5.55
CA ILE A 250 8.41 18.51 -4.56
C ILE A 250 7.88 18.50 -3.12
N SER A 251 6.58 18.36 -2.90
CA SER A 251 6.00 18.40 -1.55
C SER A 251 6.28 17.13 -0.75
N PHE A 252 6.57 16.00 -1.41
CA PHE A 252 6.76 14.68 -0.80
C PHE A 252 5.57 14.24 0.09
N VAL A 253 4.39 14.79 -0.16
CA VAL A 253 3.21 14.50 0.66
C VAL A 253 2.28 13.50 -0.04
N CYS A 254 1.71 12.58 0.73
CA CYS A 254 0.73 11.60 0.27
C CYS A 254 -0.63 12.23 -0.05
N SER A 255 -1.51 11.50 -0.74
CA SER A 255 -2.86 11.93 -1.13
C SER A 255 -3.63 12.68 -0.03
N ILE A 256 -3.70 12.10 1.18
CA ILE A 256 -4.41 12.71 2.33
C ILE A 256 -3.68 13.97 2.83
N GLY A 257 -2.36 13.89 2.99
CA GLY A 257 -1.57 15.02 3.47
C GLY A 257 -1.50 16.18 2.45
N ASN A 258 -1.77 15.92 1.17
CA ASN A 258 -1.86 16.97 0.16
C ASN A 258 -3.08 17.86 0.41
N ILE A 259 -4.15 17.41 1.06
CA ILE A 259 -5.36 18.24 1.22
C ILE A 259 -5.12 19.50 2.07
N PRO A 260 -4.46 19.45 3.24
CA PRO A 260 -4.08 20.66 3.96
C PRO A 260 -3.20 21.62 3.13
N LEU A 261 -2.25 21.09 2.34
CA LEU A 261 -1.43 21.92 1.46
C LEU A 261 -2.26 22.52 0.32
N ALA A 262 -3.19 21.76 -0.25
CA ALA A 262 -4.15 22.22 -1.26
C ALA A 262 -5.00 23.39 -0.72
N ALA A 263 -5.43 23.30 0.53
CA ALA A 263 -6.13 24.38 1.22
C ALA A 263 -5.27 25.64 1.35
N ALA A 264 -4.00 25.49 1.77
CA ALA A 264 -3.05 26.60 1.87
C ALA A 264 -2.79 27.26 0.50
N LEU A 265 -2.69 26.46 -0.56
CA LEU A 265 -2.54 26.93 -1.94
C LEU A 265 -3.80 27.65 -2.45
N TRP A 266 -4.99 27.17 -2.10
CA TRP A 266 -6.27 27.81 -2.41
C TRP A 266 -6.40 29.20 -1.78
N VAL A 267 -6.09 29.29 -0.48
CA VAL A 267 -6.03 30.59 0.23
C VAL A 267 -4.92 31.47 -0.37
N GLY A 268 -3.78 30.87 -0.71
CA GLY A 268 -2.66 31.47 -1.44
C GLY A 268 -3.01 32.00 -2.83
N GLY A 269 -4.21 31.71 -3.34
CA GLY A 269 -4.79 32.32 -4.52
C GLY A 269 -4.49 31.61 -5.83
N ILE A 270 -4.14 30.32 -5.78
CA ILE A 270 -4.17 29.46 -6.97
C ILE A 270 -5.60 29.36 -7.50
N SER A 271 -5.75 29.27 -8.82
CA SER A 271 -7.04 28.94 -9.46
C SER A 271 -7.61 27.60 -8.97
N PHE A 272 -8.92 27.44 -9.05
CA PHE A 272 -9.60 26.21 -8.61
C PHE A 272 -9.03 24.94 -9.28
N GLY A 273 -8.85 24.98 -10.60
CA GLY A 273 -8.27 23.89 -11.39
C GLY A 273 -6.81 23.63 -11.10
N GLY A 274 -6.04 24.64 -10.69
CA GLY A 274 -4.66 24.46 -10.21
C GLY A 274 -4.60 23.66 -8.91
N VAL A 275 -5.50 23.96 -7.96
CA VAL A 275 -5.60 23.21 -6.70
C VAL A 275 -6.07 21.77 -6.96
N VAL A 276 -7.07 21.59 -7.82
CA VAL A 276 -7.55 20.25 -8.23
C VAL A 276 -6.44 19.46 -8.93
N SER A 277 -5.68 20.09 -9.84
CA SER A 277 -4.54 19.44 -10.51
C SER A 277 -3.43 19.04 -9.53
N PHE A 278 -3.21 19.84 -8.47
CA PHE A 278 -2.28 19.52 -7.40
C PHE A 278 -2.76 18.31 -6.56
N ILE A 279 -4.05 18.23 -6.22
CA ILE A 279 -4.62 17.08 -5.49
C ILE A 279 -4.42 15.79 -6.29
N PHE A 280 -4.72 15.83 -7.60
CA PHE A 280 -4.55 14.66 -8.48
C PHE A 280 -3.10 14.20 -8.66
N ALA A 281 -2.14 15.08 -8.39
CA ALA A 281 -0.73 14.83 -8.67
C ALA A 281 0.01 14.07 -7.56
N ASP A 282 -0.71 13.53 -6.57
CA ASP A 282 -0.15 12.68 -5.53
C ASP A 282 0.64 11.47 -6.09
N LEU A 283 0.21 10.93 -7.24
CA LEU A 283 0.84 9.81 -7.95
C LEU A 283 2.16 10.14 -8.63
N ILE A 284 2.53 11.42 -8.78
CA ILE A 284 3.83 11.84 -9.33
C ILE A 284 4.77 12.38 -8.27
N SER A 285 4.51 12.14 -6.99
CA SER A 285 5.44 12.50 -5.92
C SER A 285 6.81 11.84 -6.14
N THR A 286 7.88 12.55 -5.75
CA THR A 286 9.26 12.06 -5.96
C THR A 286 9.49 10.62 -5.45
N PRO A 287 9.03 10.21 -4.26
CA PRO A 287 9.20 8.83 -3.80
C PRO A 287 8.51 7.80 -4.72
N LEU A 288 7.30 8.08 -5.20
CA LEU A 288 6.59 7.20 -6.15
C LEU A 288 7.31 7.15 -7.49
N LEU A 289 7.84 8.26 -7.99
CA LEU A 289 8.67 8.26 -9.20
C LEU A 289 9.91 7.37 -9.04
N LEU A 290 10.54 7.37 -7.86
CA LEU A 290 11.66 6.45 -7.58
C LEU A 290 11.22 4.99 -7.58
N ILE A 291 10.01 4.69 -7.09
CA ILE A 291 9.41 3.35 -7.15
C ILE A 291 9.08 2.95 -8.60
N TYR A 292 8.48 3.83 -9.40
CA TYR A 292 8.21 3.58 -10.81
C TYR A 292 9.49 3.37 -11.61
N ARG A 293 10.54 4.16 -11.31
CA ARG A 293 11.87 3.96 -11.87
C ARG A 293 12.41 2.57 -11.50
N LYS A 294 12.18 2.12 -10.27
CA LYS A 294 12.56 0.78 -9.81
C LYS A 294 11.76 -0.31 -10.53
N TYR A 295 10.46 -0.13 -10.76
CA TYR A 295 9.59 -1.15 -11.37
C TYR A 295 9.71 -1.23 -12.90
N TYR A 296 9.70 -0.10 -13.59
CA TYR A 296 9.55 -0.03 -15.04
C TYR A 296 10.77 0.54 -15.77
N GLY A 297 11.79 0.96 -15.01
CA GLY A 297 13.00 1.61 -15.52
C GLY A 297 12.82 3.11 -15.77
N THR A 298 13.95 3.83 -15.90
CA THR A 298 13.98 5.30 -16.00
C THR A 298 13.22 5.84 -17.21
N LYS A 299 13.32 5.17 -18.38
CA LYS A 299 12.64 5.63 -19.60
C LYS A 299 11.12 5.59 -19.46
N THR A 300 10.59 4.52 -18.87
CA THR A 300 9.15 4.37 -18.64
C THR A 300 8.68 5.29 -17.54
N MET A 301 9.46 5.46 -16.46
CA MET A 301 9.17 6.43 -15.42
C MET A 301 9.05 7.86 -15.95
N LEU A 302 9.96 8.31 -16.82
CA LEU A 302 9.87 9.65 -17.41
C LEU A 302 8.63 9.81 -18.31
N LYS A 303 8.23 8.75 -19.02
CA LYS A 303 6.97 8.73 -19.77
C LYS A 303 5.76 8.79 -18.84
N MET A 304 5.79 8.07 -17.72
CA MET A 304 4.75 8.17 -16.69
C MET A 304 4.67 9.59 -16.13
N LEU A 305 5.79 10.18 -15.70
CA LEU A 305 5.85 11.56 -15.22
C LEU A 305 5.22 12.54 -16.23
N GLY A 306 5.66 12.52 -17.48
CA GLY A 306 5.14 13.44 -18.49
C GLY A 306 3.67 13.21 -18.83
N SER A 307 3.24 11.95 -18.99
CA SER A 307 1.84 11.63 -19.32
C SER A 307 0.89 11.88 -18.15
N PHE A 308 1.28 11.52 -16.93
CA PHE A 308 0.47 11.74 -15.73
C PHE A 308 0.34 13.23 -15.44
N TRP A 309 1.44 13.98 -15.49
CA TRP A 309 1.41 15.44 -15.35
C TRP A 309 0.43 16.07 -16.33
N LEU A 310 0.55 15.75 -17.63
CA LEU A 310 -0.34 16.28 -18.66
C LEU A 310 -1.80 15.94 -18.36
N VAL A 311 -2.08 14.68 -18.04
CA VAL A 311 -3.42 14.17 -17.76
C VAL A 311 -4.05 14.85 -16.54
N MET A 312 -3.30 15.00 -15.45
CA MET A 312 -3.76 15.65 -14.21
C MET A 312 -4.04 17.15 -14.43
N SER A 313 -3.15 17.82 -15.16
CA SER A 313 -3.31 19.25 -15.49
C SER A 313 -4.53 19.49 -16.37
N LEU A 314 -4.72 18.66 -17.41
CA LEU A 314 -5.89 18.74 -18.29
C LEU A 314 -7.18 18.42 -17.54
N ALA A 315 -7.18 17.39 -16.68
CA ALA A 315 -8.34 17.02 -15.88
C ALA A 315 -8.74 18.15 -14.92
N GLY A 316 -7.80 18.76 -14.21
CA GLY A 316 -8.08 19.90 -13.31
C GLY A 316 -8.57 21.13 -14.08
N LEU A 317 -7.97 21.43 -15.24
CA LEU A 317 -8.40 22.54 -16.10
C LEU A 317 -9.82 22.34 -16.65
N ILE A 318 -10.13 21.15 -17.18
CA ILE A 318 -11.48 20.82 -17.66
C ILE A 318 -12.49 20.89 -16.52
N THR A 319 -12.15 20.33 -15.35
CA THR A 319 -13.01 20.38 -14.16
C THR A 319 -13.29 21.81 -13.73
N GLN A 320 -12.28 22.70 -13.76
CA GLN A 320 -12.48 24.12 -13.51
C GLN A 320 -13.50 24.73 -14.46
N TYR A 321 -13.40 24.50 -15.77
CA TYR A 321 -14.35 25.10 -16.71
C TYR A 321 -15.76 24.54 -16.58
N ILE A 322 -15.91 23.25 -16.25
CA ILE A 322 -17.21 22.64 -15.92
C ILE A 322 -17.82 23.34 -14.69
N PHE A 323 -17.04 23.49 -13.62
CA PHE A 323 -17.53 24.12 -12.38
C PHE A 323 -17.78 25.62 -12.55
N LYS A 324 -16.96 26.30 -13.35
CA LYS A 324 -17.17 27.71 -13.72
C LYS A 324 -18.48 27.89 -14.48
N ALA A 325 -18.76 27.02 -15.45
CA ALA A 325 -20.01 27.06 -16.21
C ALA A 325 -21.24 26.77 -15.32
N ALA A 326 -21.09 25.90 -14.33
CA ALA A 326 -22.13 25.58 -13.36
C ALA A 326 -22.24 26.57 -12.19
N ASN A 327 -21.38 27.59 -12.12
CA ASN A 327 -21.24 28.50 -10.96
C ASN A 327 -21.04 27.77 -9.62
N LEU A 328 -20.31 26.65 -9.65
CA LEU A 328 -20.02 25.80 -8.48
C LEU A 328 -18.63 26.04 -7.89
N ILE A 329 -17.86 27.02 -8.38
CA ILE A 329 -16.56 27.35 -7.79
C ILE A 329 -16.79 28.06 -6.45
N PRO A 330 -16.15 27.61 -5.35
CA PRO A 330 -16.26 28.27 -4.05
C PRO A 330 -15.89 29.75 -4.13
N THR A 331 -16.78 30.64 -3.66
CA THR A 331 -16.55 32.09 -3.59
C THR A 331 -15.89 32.53 -2.29
N GLU A 332 -16.12 31.77 -1.22
CA GLU A 332 -15.56 32.00 0.11
C GLU A 332 -14.23 31.22 0.24
N LYS A 333 -13.11 31.94 0.36
CA LYS A 333 -11.84 31.33 0.76
C LYS A 333 -11.88 31.17 2.27
N SER A 334 -12.41 30.04 2.73
CA SER A 334 -12.48 29.73 4.16
C SER A 334 -11.08 29.80 4.79
N ASN A 335 -10.85 30.77 5.66
CA ASN A 335 -9.58 30.95 6.39
C ASN A 335 -9.40 29.92 7.53
N THR A 336 -10.34 29.00 7.71
CA THR A 336 -10.40 28.09 8.87
C THR A 336 -9.19 27.17 8.98
N VAL A 337 -8.51 26.85 7.88
CA VAL A 337 -7.38 25.91 7.86
C VAL A 337 -6.07 26.52 8.39
N LEU A 338 -5.91 27.85 8.34
CA LEU A 338 -4.68 28.55 8.78
C LEU A 338 -4.67 28.90 10.27
N SER A 339 -5.76 28.64 10.97
CA SER A 339 -5.89 28.82 12.42
C SER A 339 -6.38 27.53 13.07
N ALA A 340 -5.79 26.41 12.65
CA ALA A 340 -5.99 25.14 13.34
C ALA A 340 -5.56 25.36 14.80
N SER A 341 -6.52 25.19 15.71
CA SER A 341 -6.31 25.38 17.14
C SER A 341 -7.04 24.26 17.85
N PHE A 342 -6.48 23.82 18.98
CA PHE A 342 -7.13 22.78 19.76
C PHE A 342 -8.45 23.31 20.31
N SER A 343 -9.55 22.82 19.75
CA SER A 343 -10.91 23.20 20.11
C SER A 343 -11.77 21.96 20.30
N TRP A 344 -12.76 22.06 21.18
CA TRP A 344 -13.77 21.01 21.40
C TRP A 344 -14.82 21.05 20.29
N ASN A 345 -14.39 20.71 19.08
CA ASN A 345 -15.20 20.64 17.87
C ASN A 345 -15.45 19.17 17.48
N TYR A 346 -16.16 18.96 16.37
CA TYR A 346 -16.42 17.62 15.84
C TYR A 346 -15.11 16.85 15.52
N THR A 347 -14.04 17.52 15.05
CA THR A 347 -12.73 16.89 14.80
C THR A 347 -12.21 16.23 16.08
N THR A 348 -12.27 16.92 17.22
CA THR A 348 -11.82 16.37 18.50
C THR A 348 -12.64 15.14 18.93
N TYR A 349 -13.96 15.17 18.77
CA TYR A 349 -14.82 13.99 19.06
C TYR A 349 -14.53 12.80 18.13
N LEU A 350 -14.36 13.06 16.84
CA LEU A 350 -13.99 12.02 15.87
C LEU A 350 -12.60 11.48 16.16
N ASN A 351 -11.62 12.32 16.49
CA ASN A 351 -10.28 11.87 16.88
C ASN A 351 -10.33 10.92 18.08
N ILE A 352 -11.12 11.22 19.11
CA ILE A 352 -11.28 10.32 20.26
C ILE A 352 -11.87 8.98 19.84
N LEU A 353 -12.96 8.99 19.05
CA LEU A 353 -13.59 7.77 18.55
C LEU A 353 -12.61 6.91 17.73
N PHE A 354 -11.88 7.53 16.80
CA PHE A 354 -10.94 6.84 15.93
C PHE A 354 -9.66 6.42 16.65
N LEU A 355 -9.24 7.11 17.71
CA LEU A 355 -8.16 6.64 18.59
C LEU A 355 -8.56 5.38 19.37
N ILE A 356 -9.83 5.29 19.81
CA ILE A 356 -10.37 4.06 20.43
C ILE A 356 -10.39 2.93 19.40
N MET A 357 -10.86 3.20 18.17
CA MET A 357 -10.84 2.22 17.09
C MET A 357 -9.41 1.77 16.75
N PHE A 358 -8.47 2.72 16.68
CA PHE A 358 -7.05 2.43 16.45
C PHE A 358 -6.46 1.57 17.57
N ALA A 359 -6.81 1.82 18.83
CA ALA A 359 -6.41 0.98 19.96
C ALA A 359 -6.97 -0.44 19.81
N GLY A 360 -8.21 -0.59 19.32
CA GLY A 360 -8.81 -1.89 18.99
C GLY A 360 -8.07 -2.62 17.85
N LEU A 361 -7.74 -1.93 16.76
CA LEU A 361 -6.94 -2.49 15.67
C LEU A 361 -5.55 -2.90 16.16
N TYR A 362 -4.90 -2.04 16.95
CA TYR A 362 -3.59 -2.35 17.52
C TYR A 362 -3.64 -3.56 18.46
N TYR A 363 -4.73 -3.72 19.22
CA TYR A 363 -4.97 -4.91 20.04
C TYR A 363 -5.13 -6.17 19.18
N LEU A 364 -5.95 -6.12 18.13
CA LEU A 364 -6.16 -7.23 17.19
C LEU A 364 -4.86 -7.64 16.48
N TYR A 365 -4.07 -6.65 16.03
CA TYR A 365 -2.75 -6.87 15.44
C TYR A 365 -1.78 -7.51 16.44
N ARG A 366 -1.71 -7.01 17.68
CA ARG A 366 -0.81 -7.53 18.70
C ARG A 366 -1.18 -8.95 19.14
N ASN A 367 -2.46 -9.30 19.09
CA ASN A 367 -2.99 -10.59 19.51
C ASN A 367 -3.22 -11.56 18.34
N GLN A 368 -2.70 -11.27 17.14
CA GLN A 368 -2.96 -12.05 15.93
C GLN A 368 -2.74 -13.55 16.08
N HIS A 369 -1.61 -13.96 16.68
CA HIS A 369 -1.30 -15.37 16.91
C HIS A 369 -2.30 -16.09 17.82
N LYS A 370 -2.93 -15.38 18.76
CA LYS A 370 -3.96 -15.96 19.64
C LYS A 370 -5.34 -16.03 18.97
N LEU A 371 -5.57 -15.16 17.99
CA LEU A 371 -6.84 -15.03 17.28
C LEU A 371 -6.89 -15.86 16.00
N GLY A 372 -5.83 -16.60 15.69
CA GLY A 372 -5.70 -17.38 14.45
C GLY A 372 -5.39 -16.54 13.21
N GLY A 373 -4.97 -15.27 13.39
CA GLY A 373 -4.53 -14.37 12.33
C GLY A 373 -3.01 -14.26 12.22
N GLY A 374 -2.52 -13.65 11.15
CA GLY A 374 -1.09 -13.35 10.95
C GLY A 374 -0.22 -14.50 10.44
N GLY A 375 -0.78 -15.67 10.16
CA GLY A 375 -0.03 -16.83 9.61
C GLY A 375 0.23 -16.77 8.10
N ALA A 376 -0.51 -15.93 7.37
CA ALA A 376 -0.45 -15.84 5.92
C ALA A 376 0.51 -14.74 5.41
N TYR A 377 1.13 -13.94 6.29
CA TYR A 377 1.91 -12.75 5.89
C TYR A 377 3.15 -12.54 6.77
N ALA A 378 4.23 -12.03 6.18
CA ALA A 378 5.50 -11.70 6.82
C ALA A 378 5.97 -10.30 6.43
N LEU A 379 6.82 -9.67 7.25
CA LEU A 379 7.42 -8.38 6.95
C LEU A 379 8.80 -8.58 6.30
N ASP A 380 9.05 -7.91 5.18
CA ASP A 380 10.39 -7.84 4.60
C ASP A 380 11.35 -7.11 5.57
N PRO A 381 12.43 -7.75 6.05
CA PRO A 381 13.33 -7.16 7.06
C PRO A 381 14.17 -5.99 6.54
N VAL A 382 14.32 -5.86 5.22
CA VAL A 382 15.09 -4.83 4.52
C VAL A 382 14.24 -3.61 4.23
N CYS A 383 13.07 -3.80 3.60
CA CYS A 383 12.21 -2.70 3.15
C CYS A 383 11.07 -2.38 4.15
N GLY A 384 10.70 -3.34 5.02
CA GLY A 384 9.57 -3.23 5.94
C GLY A 384 8.20 -3.46 5.29
N MET A 385 8.15 -3.79 4.00
CA MET A 385 6.91 -4.05 3.28
C MET A 385 6.32 -5.40 3.71
N GLN A 386 5.02 -5.44 3.97
CA GLN A 386 4.32 -6.69 4.24
C GLN A 386 4.15 -7.49 2.96
N VAL A 387 4.39 -8.79 3.10
CA VAL A 387 4.39 -9.75 2.01
C VAL A 387 3.54 -10.94 2.43
N GLU A 388 2.66 -11.39 1.54
CA GLU A 388 1.94 -12.65 1.76
C GLU A 388 2.93 -13.79 1.67
N THR A 389 3.04 -14.63 2.69
CA THR A 389 3.99 -15.75 2.72
C THR A 389 3.71 -16.71 1.56
N ALA A 390 2.43 -16.90 1.22
CA ALA A 390 1.99 -17.71 0.08
C ALA A 390 2.31 -17.08 -1.30
N MET A 391 2.52 -15.77 -1.38
CA MET A 391 2.77 -15.05 -2.64
C MET A 391 3.99 -14.13 -2.58
N ALA A 392 4.96 -14.45 -1.73
CA ALA A 392 6.11 -13.58 -1.52
C ALA A 392 6.98 -13.51 -2.77
N PRO A 393 7.29 -12.31 -3.30
CA PRO A 393 8.14 -12.15 -4.48
C PRO A 393 9.51 -12.82 -4.33
N ALA A 394 10.07 -12.85 -3.13
CA ALA A 394 11.32 -13.57 -2.86
C ALA A 394 11.34 -14.15 -1.45
N LYS A 395 12.08 -15.23 -1.23
CA LYS A 395 12.33 -15.80 0.10
C LYS A 395 13.78 -16.29 0.23
N SER A 396 14.32 -16.29 1.45
CA SER A 396 15.64 -16.83 1.77
C SER A 396 15.52 -17.67 3.04
N ARG A 397 16.26 -18.77 3.12
CA ARG A 397 16.30 -19.61 4.32
C ARG A 397 17.40 -19.09 5.23
N TYR A 398 17.05 -18.73 6.45
CA TYR A 398 17.98 -18.25 7.46
C TYR A 398 17.63 -18.91 8.78
N ASP A 399 18.59 -19.63 9.38
CA ASP A 399 18.41 -20.35 10.65
C ASP A 399 17.20 -21.31 10.65
N ASP A 400 17.08 -22.09 9.56
CA ASP A 400 15.97 -23.02 9.29
C ASP A 400 14.55 -22.42 9.18
N GLU A 401 14.43 -21.10 9.18
CA GLU A 401 13.18 -20.40 8.91
C GLU A 401 13.21 -19.66 7.56
N TYR A 402 12.04 -19.52 6.94
CA TYR A 402 11.89 -18.74 5.71
C TYR A 402 11.68 -17.26 6.03
N VAL A 403 12.60 -16.43 5.55
CA VAL A 403 12.45 -14.97 5.49
C VAL A 403 11.85 -14.59 4.14
N TYR A 404 10.79 -13.77 4.15
CA TYR A 404 10.08 -13.35 2.93
C TYR A 404 10.39 -11.89 2.59
N PHE A 405 10.46 -11.58 1.29
CA PHE A 405 10.92 -10.29 0.77
C PHE A 405 9.98 -9.72 -0.30
N CYS A 406 9.89 -8.39 -0.31
CA CYS A 406 9.11 -7.59 -1.25
C CYS A 406 9.71 -7.56 -2.67
N SER A 407 10.97 -7.97 -2.82
CA SER A 407 11.67 -8.07 -4.10
C SER A 407 12.99 -8.83 -3.95
N ASP A 408 13.55 -9.36 -5.04
CA ASP A 408 14.88 -10.02 -5.05
C ASP A 408 15.97 -9.10 -4.57
N ARG A 409 15.89 -7.80 -4.84
CA ARG A 409 16.89 -6.85 -4.35
C ARG A 409 16.90 -6.77 -2.83
N CYS A 410 15.76 -6.93 -2.16
CA CYS A 410 15.71 -6.99 -0.70
C CYS A 410 16.30 -8.31 -0.22
N LYS A 411 15.95 -9.43 -0.86
CA LYS A 411 16.59 -10.72 -0.63
C LYS A 411 18.11 -10.65 -0.79
N GLU A 412 18.63 -10.10 -1.89
CA GLU A 412 20.06 -9.95 -2.16
C GLU A 412 20.76 -9.05 -1.13
N LYS A 413 20.12 -7.95 -0.72
CA LYS A 413 20.65 -7.08 0.34
C LYS A 413 20.73 -7.83 1.68
N PHE A 414 19.69 -8.58 1.98
CA PHE A 414 19.62 -9.41 3.17
C PHE A 414 20.69 -10.50 3.13
N ASP A 415 20.77 -11.29 2.06
CA ASP A 415 21.73 -12.39 1.89
C ASP A 415 23.18 -11.91 1.99
N LYS A 416 23.47 -10.66 1.59
CA LYS A 416 24.80 -10.05 1.75
C LYS A 416 25.16 -9.71 3.19
N SER A 417 24.18 -9.36 4.03
CA SER A 417 24.41 -8.93 5.41
C SER A 417 23.22 -9.23 6.33
N PRO A 418 22.87 -10.51 6.58
CA PRO A 418 21.64 -10.86 7.31
C PRO A 418 21.59 -10.28 8.73
N ASN A 419 22.75 -10.29 9.41
CA ASN A 419 22.92 -9.80 10.77
C ASN A 419 22.64 -8.28 10.92
N GLU A 420 22.75 -7.49 9.85
CA GLU A 420 22.39 -6.06 9.86
C GLU A 420 20.88 -5.86 10.00
N TYR A 421 20.09 -6.79 9.45
CA TYR A 421 18.65 -6.69 9.38
C TYR A 421 17.93 -7.48 10.48
N LEU A 422 18.61 -8.46 11.10
CA LEU A 422 18.11 -9.34 12.16
C LEU A 422 18.67 -9.02 13.55
N THR A 423 18.52 -7.79 14.04
CA THR A 423 18.80 -7.48 15.44
C THR A 423 17.79 -8.16 16.38
N GLU A 424 18.21 -8.53 17.61
CA GLU A 424 17.40 -9.31 18.59
C GLU A 424 15.98 -8.73 18.83
N GLY A 425 15.79 -7.42 18.68
CA GLY A 425 14.47 -6.77 18.78
C GLY A 425 13.58 -6.88 17.53
N LYS A 426 14.15 -7.18 16.36
CA LYS A 426 13.45 -7.38 15.07
C LYS A 426 13.07 -8.84 14.84
N GLN A 427 13.91 -9.80 15.27
CA GLN A 427 13.63 -11.25 15.13
C GLN A 427 12.25 -11.62 15.71
N MET A 428 11.87 -11.03 16.85
CA MET A 428 10.60 -11.31 17.53
C MET A 428 9.34 -10.84 16.76
N LYS A 429 9.47 -9.93 15.78
CA LYS A 429 8.38 -9.48 14.90
C LYS A 429 8.36 -10.17 13.54
N LEU A 430 9.47 -10.78 13.13
CA LEU A 430 9.60 -11.45 11.84
C LEU A 430 9.10 -12.90 11.86
N PHE A 431 9.15 -13.55 13.03
CA PHE A 431 8.89 -14.99 13.13
C PHE A 431 7.85 -15.40 14.18
N GLY A 432 7.12 -14.46 14.76
CA GLY A 432 6.00 -14.79 15.65
C GLY A 432 6.39 -15.74 16.79
N LYS A 433 7.25 -15.29 17.70
CA LYS A 433 7.63 -15.92 18.98
C LYS A 433 7.15 -17.39 19.17
N LYS A 434 7.97 -18.40 18.79
CA LYS A 434 8.07 -19.59 19.64
C LYS A 434 8.91 -19.20 20.85
N SER A 435 8.21 -18.94 21.95
CA SER A 435 8.83 -18.63 23.23
C SER A 435 9.73 -19.79 23.63
N SER A 436 11.05 -19.58 23.66
CA SER A 436 11.96 -20.35 24.50
C SER A 436 11.54 -20.11 25.96
N GLY A 437 10.59 -20.91 26.42
CA GLY A 437 10.11 -20.98 27.79
C GLY A 437 10.56 -22.29 28.40
N GLU A 438 11.22 -22.18 29.54
CA GLU A 438 11.70 -23.22 30.43
C GLU A 438 10.81 -24.47 30.50
N ALA A 439 11.50 -25.61 30.45
CA ALA A 439 11.14 -26.93 30.95
C ALA A 439 9.73 -27.08 31.54
N ASN A 440 8.83 -27.71 30.78
CA ASN A 440 7.88 -28.63 31.37
C ASN A 440 7.69 -29.85 30.46
N GLN A 441 7.78 -31.00 31.09
CA GLN A 441 7.87 -32.32 30.47
C GLN A 441 6.54 -32.70 29.81
N GLY A 442 6.59 -32.93 28.50
CA GLY A 442 5.55 -33.55 27.69
C GLY A 442 6.15 -33.80 26.31
N ALA A 443 6.49 -35.05 26.01
CA ALA A 443 7.22 -35.42 24.81
C ALA A 443 6.34 -35.27 23.55
N GLU A 444 6.53 -34.20 22.78
CA GLU A 444 6.09 -34.10 21.39
C GLU A 444 7.29 -34.45 20.48
N MET A 445 7.15 -35.53 19.70
CA MET A 445 8.18 -36.02 18.77
C MET A 445 8.28 -35.09 17.54
N SER A 446 9.18 -34.12 17.60
CA SER A 446 9.57 -33.31 16.45
C SER A 446 10.75 -33.95 15.73
N GLY A 447 10.49 -34.54 14.56
CA GLY A 447 11.50 -35.06 13.65
C GLY A 447 10.91 -35.20 12.24
N GLU A 448 11.68 -34.88 11.20
CA GLU A 448 11.32 -35.22 9.82
C GLU A 448 11.70 -36.68 9.54
N PHE A 449 10.72 -37.51 9.20
CA PHE A 449 10.92 -38.93 8.86
C PHE A 449 10.74 -39.11 7.35
N ILE A 450 11.35 -40.15 6.76
CA ILE A 450 11.18 -40.44 5.34
C ILE A 450 10.30 -41.67 5.20
N ASP A 451 9.19 -41.54 4.47
CA ASP A 451 8.33 -42.67 4.10
C ASP A 451 9.13 -43.68 3.26
N PRO A 452 9.34 -44.93 3.73
CA PRO A 452 10.15 -45.91 3.00
C PRO A 452 9.60 -46.29 1.62
N VAL A 453 8.28 -46.18 1.40
CA VAL A 453 7.57 -46.59 0.19
C VAL A 453 7.69 -45.53 -0.90
N CYS A 454 7.38 -44.28 -0.58
CA CYS A 454 7.31 -43.20 -1.57
C CYS A 454 8.46 -42.18 -1.49
N LYS A 455 9.31 -42.28 -0.46
CA LYS A 455 10.44 -41.38 -0.17
C LYS A 455 10.03 -39.91 0.11
N MET A 456 8.76 -39.66 0.42
CA MET A 456 8.32 -38.35 0.88
C MET A 456 8.75 -38.11 2.33
N THR A 457 9.16 -36.87 2.63
CA THR A 457 9.37 -36.43 4.01
C THR A 457 8.02 -36.28 4.71
N VAL A 458 7.91 -36.90 5.88
CA VAL A 458 6.74 -36.91 6.75
C VAL A 458 7.12 -36.19 8.05
N SER A 459 6.36 -35.15 8.38
CA SER A 459 6.40 -34.50 9.69
C SER A 459 5.22 -35.05 10.50
N PRO A 460 5.44 -36.00 11.43
CA PRO A 460 4.35 -36.72 12.06
C PRO A 460 3.53 -35.83 12.98
N THR A 461 2.22 -35.98 12.88
CA THR A 461 1.19 -35.53 13.82
C THR A 461 0.54 -36.76 14.49
N ASP A 462 -0.30 -36.55 15.50
CA ASP A 462 -1.04 -37.63 16.19
C ASP A 462 -1.89 -38.53 15.28
N THR A 463 -2.20 -38.05 14.06
CA THR A 463 -3.01 -38.77 13.06
C THR A 463 -2.20 -39.37 11.92
N THR A 464 -0.87 -39.29 11.98
CA THR A 464 0.01 -39.83 10.93
C THR A 464 0.00 -41.35 10.98
N PRO A 465 -0.27 -42.05 9.86
CA PRO A 465 -0.21 -43.51 9.82
C PRO A 465 1.18 -44.03 10.17
N THR A 466 1.23 -45.03 11.06
CA THR A 466 2.46 -45.67 11.49
C THR A 466 2.40 -47.18 11.38
N VAL A 467 3.56 -47.80 11.20
CA VAL A 467 3.74 -49.27 11.25
C VAL A 467 5.02 -49.56 12.02
N ASP A 468 4.92 -50.40 13.05
CA ASP A 468 6.07 -50.89 13.80
C ASP A 468 6.65 -52.14 13.12
N HIS A 469 7.95 -52.13 12.82
CA HIS A 469 8.66 -53.27 12.27
C HIS A 469 10.06 -53.39 12.89
N GLU A 470 10.41 -54.58 13.38
CA GLU A 470 11.70 -54.86 14.05
C GLU A 470 12.09 -53.85 15.16
N GLY A 471 11.09 -53.39 15.92
CA GLY A 471 11.29 -52.44 17.02
C GLY A 471 11.51 -50.99 16.59
N THR A 472 11.31 -50.67 15.31
CA THR A 472 11.34 -49.30 14.77
C THR A 472 9.96 -48.91 14.27
N THR A 473 9.47 -47.74 14.69
CA THR A 473 8.22 -47.14 14.19
C THR A 473 8.50 -46.36 12.92
N TYR A 474 7.84 -46.74 11.81
CA TYR A 474 7.91 -46.05 10.54
C TYR A 474 6.67 -45.16 10.35
N TYR A 475 6.86 -43.98 9.74
CA TYR A 475 5.80 -42.99 9.49
C TYR A 475 5.55 -42.86 7.99
N PHE A 476 4.27 -42.77 7.60
CA PHE A 476 3.86 -42.80 6.20
C PHE A 476 3.06 -41.56 5.80
N CYS A 477 3.21 -41.15 4.54
CA CYS A 477 2.53 -39.95 4.02
C CYS A 477 1.02 -40.16 3.88
N ASN A 478 0.56 -41.41 3.78
CA ASN A 478 -0.85 -41.79 3.75
C ASN A 478 -1.04 -43.26 4.15
N GLN A 479 -2.30 -43.64 4.39
CA GLN A 479 -2.66 -45.00 4.79
C GLN A 479 -2.26 -46.05 3.74
N SER A 480 -2.33 -45.72 2.45
CA SER A 480 -1.96 -46.65 1.37
C SER A 480 -0.47 -47.01 1.39
N CYS A 481 0.41 -46.08 1.79
CA CYS A 481 1.84 -46.35 1.97
C CYS A 481 2.08 -47.20 3.21
N ALA A 482 1.36 -46.94 4.31
CA ALA A 482 1.41 -47.79 5.52
C ALA A 482 0.96 -49.23 5.22
N ASP A 483 -0.16 -49.40 4.49
CA ASP A 483 -0.69 -50.72 4.13
C ASP A 483 0.27 -51.47 3.18
N SER A 484 0.87 -50.75 2.23
CA SER A 484 1.86 -51.30 1.30
C SER A 484 3.13 -51.74 2.01
N PHE A 485 3.61 -50.97 2.98
CA PHE A 485 4.75 -51.33 3.82
C PHE A 485 4.43 -52.51 4.73
N GLY A 486 3.27 -52.49 5.40
CA GLY A 486 2.83 -53.58 6.28
C GLY A 486 2.64 -54.92 5.57
N SER A 487 2.36 -54.90 4.27
CA SER A 487 2.21 -56.11 3.45
C SER A 487 3.55 -56.78 3.10
N ASP A 488 4.62 -56.01 2.91
CA ASP A 488 5.96 -56.52 2.60
C ASP A 488 7.07 -55.50 2.99
N PRO A 489 7.43 -55.41 4.28
CA PRO A 489 8.38 -54.39 4.76
C PRO A 489 9.79 -54.54 4.18
N ASN A 490 10.26 -55.78 4.03
CA ASN A 490 11.63 -56.08 3.58
C ASN A 490 11.93 -55.52 2.18
N LYS A 491 10.90 -55.45 1.32
CA LYS A 491 11.00 -54.85 -0.02
C LYS A 491 11.42 -53.38 -0.01
N TYR A 492 11.07 -52.63 1.04
CA TYR A 492 11.31 -51.18 1.13
C TYR A 492 12.52 -50.82 2.01
N LEU A 493 13.08 -51.81 2.72
CA LEU A 493 14.19 -51.66 3.66
C LEU A 493 15.54 -52.13 3.09
N GLU A 494 15.61 -52.58 1.84
CA GLU A 494 16.88 -53.06 1.27
C GLU A 494 17.97 -51.95 1.24
N PRO A 495 19.21 -52.29 1.64
CA PRO A 495 20.31 -51.33 1.68
C PRO A 495 20.79 -51.02 0.26
N THR A 496 20.78 -49.73 -0.10
CA THR A 496 21.59 -49.22 -1.21
C THR A 496 23.04 -49.65 -1.01
N LYS A 497 23.55 -50.53 -1.89
CA LYS A 497 24.99 -50.83 -1.97
C LYS A 497 25.76 -49.51 -2.06
N LYS A 498 26.73 -49.38 -1.15
CA LYS A 498 27.62 -48.23 -0.93
C LYS A 498 28.16 -47.59 -2.21
#